data_AF-A0A2W4QNS4-F1
#
_entry.id   AF-A0A2W4QNS4-F1
#
_cell.length_a   1.000
_cell.length_b   1.000
_cell.length_c   1.000
_cell.angle_alpha   90.00
_cell.angle_beta   90.00
_cell.angle_gamma   90.00
#
_symmetry.space_group_name_H-M   'P 1'
#
loop_
_entity.id
_entity.type
_entity.pdbx_description
1 polymer ?
#
loop_
_entity_poly.entity_id
_entity_poly.type
_entity_poly.pdbx_seq_one_letter_code
_entity_poly.pdbx_strand_id
1 'polypeptide(L)'
;MKRALPFIVMLLISPLALIAQRVDYNKIILPVGATDISFEERLVQLAWQNNPASHIAQKEVNAAGHEVKAIGTQWLRNIGVTANVNQYSLEHFDDPDFEGLNFYPGYNVFVTLPLSTFFERPHAKRAAIERYEASQDRVNQLKLALRAEVLKLYNQFKRDET
;
A
#
# COMPACT_ATOMS: atom_id res chain seq x y z
N MET A 1 12.39 38.09 39.06
CA MET A 1 11.75 36.83 38.61
C MET A 1 10.84 37.00 37.39
N LYS A 2 10.01 38.05 37.27
CA LYS A 2 9.07 38.24 36.13
C LYS A 2 9.74 38.37 34.74
N ARG A 3 11.00 38.80 34.65
CA ARG A 3 11.74 38.94 33.38
C ARG A 3 12.42 37.66 32.88
N ALA A 4 12.58 36.65 33.73
CA ALA A 4 13.13 35.35 33.35
C ALA A 4 12.05 34.39 32.83
N LEU A 5 10.79 34.62 33.20
CA LEU A 5 9.63 33.81 32.79
C LEU A 5 9.46 33.69 31.26
N PRO A 6 9.54 34.76 30.44
CA PRO A 6 9.40 34.61 28.99
C PRO A 6 10.56 33.83 28.36
N PHE A 7 11.76 33.94 28.93
CA PHE A 7 12.95 33.22 28.45
C PHE A 7 12.87 31.72 28.74
N ILE A 8 12.35 31.35 29.91
CA ILE A 8 12.13 29.94 30.31
C ILE A 8 11.01 29.31 29.46
N VAL A 9 9.94 30.04 29.16
CA VAL A 9 8.85 29.57 28.29
C VAL A 9 9.36 29.35 26.85
N MET A 10 10.20 30.24 26.32
CA MET A 10 10.80 30.08 24.99
C MET A 10 11.74 28.86 24.92
N LEU A 11 12.48 28.57 25.98
CA LEU A 11 13.38 27.41 26.07
C LEU A 11 12.62 26.08 26.21
N LEU A 12 11.43 26.10 26.83
CA LEU A 12 10.55 24.93 26.96
C LEU A 12 9.79 24.59 25.66
N ILE A 13 9.62 25.54 24.74
CA ILE A 13 8.92 25.34 23.46
C ILE A 13 9.89 24.89 22.35
N SER A 14 11.20 25.14 22.48
CA SER A 14 12.18 24.77 21.45
C SER A 14 12.28 23.27 21.12
N PRO A 15 12.09 22.28 22.04
CA PRO A 15 12.19 20.87 21.68
C PRO A 15 11.00 20.37 20.85
N LEU A 16 9.86 21.07 20.84
CA LEU A 16 8.70 20.73 19.99
C LEU A 16 8.98 21.00 18.50
N ALA A 17 9.91 21.92 18.18
CA ALA A 17 10.29 22.26 16.82
C ALA A 17 11.34 21.30 16.20
N LEU A 18 11.89 20.35 16.99
CA LEU A 18 12.89 19.38 16.53
C LEU A 18 12.28 18.06 16.04
N ILE A 19 10.97 17.88 16.19
CA ILE A 19 10.27 16.72 15.64
C ILE A 19 9.99 17.00 14.16
N ALA A 20 10.64 16.21 13.29
CA ALA A 20 10.38 16.08 11.85
C ALA A 20 11.14 17.02 10.89
N GLN A 21 12.42 16.72 10.66
CA GLN A 21 12.93 16.78 9.29
C GLN A 21 12.59 15.45 8.61
N ARG A 22 11.42 15.37 7.95
CA ARG A 22 11.13 14.24 7.06
C ARG A 22 12.05 14.34 5.85
N VAL A 23 12.89 13.33 5.66
CA VAL A 23 13.74 13.23 4.47
C VAL A 23 12.86 13.05 3.24
N ASP A 24 13.02 13.91 2.24
CA ASP A 24 12.38 13.74 0.95
C ASP A 24 13.20 12.77 0.10
N TYR A 25 12.78 11.50 0.08
CA TYR A 25 13.48 10.44 -0.64
C TYR A 25 13.45 10.61 -2.17
N ASN A 26 12.63 11.51 -2.71
CA ASN A 26 12.64 11.84 -4.13
C ASN A 26 13.81 12.74 -4.51
N LYS A 27 14.47 13.36 -3.53
CA LYS A 27 15.70 14.15 -3.74
C LYS A 27 16.98 13.35 -3.59
N ILE A 28 16.90 12.10 -3.11
CA ILE A 28 18.08 11.23 -2.93
C ILE A 28 18.56 10.70 -4.27
N ILE A 29 17.65 10.40 -5.19
CA ILE A 29 17.98 10.04 -6.56
C ILE A 29 17.16 10.97 -7.45
N LEU A 30 17.86 11.88 -8.11
CA LEU A 30 17.23 12.89 -8.96
C LEU A 30 16.47 12.23 -10.12
N PRO A 31 15.35 12.81 -10.57
CA PRO A 31 14.58 12.26 -11.69
C PRO A 31 15.34 12.35 -13.01
N VAL A 32 15.02 11.47 -13.96
CA VAL A 32 15.72 11.30 -15.26
C VAL A 32 15.72 12.58 -16.12
N GLY A 33 14.81 13.52 -15.87
CA GLY A 33 14.71 14.80 -16.57
C GLY A 33 15.34 16.01 -15.86
N ALA A 34 16.06 15.80 -14.75
CA ALA A 34 16.71 16.91 -14.04
C ALA A 34 17.84 17.53 -14.90
N THR A 35 17.80 18.85 -15.09
CA THR A 35 18.87 19.63 -15.74
C THR A 35 19.91 20.07 -14.71
N ASP A 36 21.12 20.40 -15.16
CA ASP A 36 22.22 20.91 -14.31
C ASP A 36 22.63 19.99 -13.14
N ILE A 37 22.56 18.68 -13.36
CA ILE A 37 23.04 17.69 -12.38
C ILE A 37 24.55 17.51 -12.49
N SER A 38 25.22 17.35 -11.34
CA SER A 38 26.65 17.05 -11.33
C SER A 38 26.93 15.67 -11.92
N PHE A 39 28.18 15.43 -12.35
CA PHE A 39 28.57 14.15 -12.95
C PHE A 39 28.35 12.98 -11.99
N GLU A 40 28.63 13.18 -10.71
CA GLU A 40 28.46 12.18 -9.65
C GLU A 40 26.98 11.81 -9.47
N GLU A 41 26.09 12.79 -9.48
CA GLU A 41 24.64 12.57 -9.42
C GLU A 41 24.13 11.78 -10.63
N ARG A 42 24.72 12.03 -11.80
CA ARG A 42 24.38 11.28 -13.01
C ARG A 42 24.80 9.82 -12.93
N LEU A 43 25.95 9.54 -12.31
CA LEU A 43 26.37 8.15 -12.02
C LEU A 43 25.38 7.46 -11.06
N VAL A 44 24.91 8.16 -10.02
CA VAL A 44 23.91 7.62 -9.09
C VAL A 44 22.60 7.29 -9.82
N GLN A 45 22.14 8.17 -10.71
CA GLN A 45 20.95 7.92 -11.54
C GLN A 45 21.12 6.69 -12.43
N LEU A 46 22.25 6.58 -13.13
CA LEU A 46 22.55 5.44 -13.99
C LEU A 46 22.64 4.14 -13.19
N ALA A 47 23.27 4.17 -12.01
CA ALA A 47 23.33 3.03 -11.12
C ALA A 47 21.92 2.60 -10.69
N TRP A 48 21.06 3.54 -10.30
CA TRP A 48 19.67 3.25 -9.91
C TRP A 48 18.87 2.60 -11.04
N GLN A 49 18.97 3.15 -12.25
CA GLN A 49 18.24 2.67 -13.43
C GLN A 49 18.70 1.27 -13.87
N ASN A 50 19.99 0.96 -13.72
CA ASN A 50 20.55 -0.30 -14.21
C ASN A 50 20.67 -1.38 -13.14
N ASN A 51 20.45 -1.07 -11.86
CA ASN A 51 20.56 -2.05 -10.77
C ASN A 51 19.33 -2.96 -10.69
N PRO A 52 19.47 -4.30 -10.87
CA PRO A 52 18.36 -5.26 -10.76
C PRO A 52 17.64 -5.21 -9.41
N ALA A 53 18.36 -4.93 -8.31
CA ALA A 53 17.77 -4.82 -6.98
C ALA A 53 16.75 -3.67 -6.89
N SER A 54 17.01 -2.55 -7.58
CA SER A 54 16.08 -1.42 -7.66
C SER A 54 14.78 -1.82 -8.34
N HIS A 55 14.88 -2.56 -9.46
CA HIS A 55 13.71 -3.07 -10.19
C HIS A 55 12.89 -4.05 -9.37
N ILE A 56 13.56 -4.96 -8.65
CA ILE A 56 12.90 -5.92 -7.76
C ILE A 56 12.15 -5.18 -6.65
N ALA A 57 12.83 -4.27 -5.94
CA ALA A 57 12.22 -3.52 -4.84
C ALA A 57 11.01 -2.69 -5.31
N GLN A 58 11.07 -2.08 -6.51
CA GLN A 58 9.93 -1.35 -7.07
C GLN A 58 8.77 -2.28 -7.44
N LYS A 59 9.05 -3.49 -7.94
CA LYS A 59 8.03 -4.51 -8.22
C LYS A 59 7.40 -5.02 -6.94
N GLU A 60 8.16 -5.18 -5.85
CA GLU A 60 7.64 -5.57 -4.54
C GLU A 60 6.66 -4.52 -3.99
N VAL A 61 6.99 -3.23 -4.11
CA VAL A 61 6.06 -2.14 -3.76
C VAL A 61 4.76 -2.25 -4.55
N ASN A 62 4.86 -2.46 -5.87
CA ASN A 62 3.68 -2.61 -6.71
C ASN A 62 2.84 -3.84 -6.31
N ALA A 63 3.49 -4.98 -6.05
CA ALA A 63 2.84 -6.20 -5.61
C ALA A 63 2.10 -6.00 -4.27
N ALA A 64 2.76 -5.39 -3.29
CA ALA A 64 2.14 -5.05 -2.00
C ALA A 64 0.96 -4.08 -2.18
N GLY A 65 1.08 -3.09 -3.09
CA GLY A 65 -0.03 -2.19 -3.42
C GLY A 65 -1.23 -2.90 -4.06
N HIS A 66 -0.98 -3.89 -4.92
CA HIS A 66 -2.03 -4.76 -5.46
C HIS A 66 -2.66 -5.64 -4.38
N GLU A 67 -1.88 -6.13 -3.41
CA GLU A 67 -2.36 -6.89 -2.26
C GLU A 67 -3.32 -6.07 -1.40
N VAL A 68 -3.00 -4.80 -1.09
CA VAL A 68 -3.91 -3.90 -0.36
C VAL A 68 -5.25 -3.76 -1.09
N LYS A 69 -5.22 -3.57 -2.41
CA LYS A 69 -6.44 -3.46 -3.23
C LYS A 69 -7.23 -4.77 -3.22
N ALA A 70 -6.55 -5.90 -3.38
CA ALA A 70 -7.17 -7.22 -3.38
C ALA A 70 -7.85 -7.55 -2.05
N ILE A 71 -7.19 -7.26 -0.92
CA ILE A 71 -7.78 -7.42 0.42
C ILE A 71 -8.98 -6.49 0.60
N GLY A 72 -8.92 -5.28 0.04
CA GLY A 72 -10.02 -4.32 0.05
C GLY A 72 -11.28 -4.78 -0.71
N THR A 73 -11.13 -5.63 -1.73
CA THR A 73 -12.25 -6.17 -2.53
C THR A 73 -12.58 -7.61 -2.21
N GLN A 74 -11.75 -8.29 -1.41
CA GLN A 74 -11.90 -9.71 -1.07
C GLN A 74 -13.27 -10.06 -0.45
N TRP A 75 -13.90 -9.12 0.24
CA TRP A 75 -15.22 -9.32 0.83
C TRP A 75 -16.32 -9.60 -0.19
N LEU A 76 -16.17 -9.11 -1.43
CA LEU A 76 -17.12 -9.38 -2.51
C LEU A 76 -17.20 -10.87 -2.85
N ARG A 77 -16.10 -11.63 -2.64
CA ARG A 77 -16.08 -13.08 -2.85
C ARG A 77 -16.95 -13.85 -1.86
N ASN A 78 -17.30 -13.22 -0.74
CA ASN A 78 -18.13 -13.84 0.28
C ASN A 78 -19.62 -13.60 0.05
N ILE A 79 -20.00 -12.81 -0.97
CA ILE A 79 -21.38 -12.59 -1.35
C ILE A 79 -21.80 -13.76 -2.24
N GLY A 80 -22.62 -14.65 -1.69
CA GLY A 80 -23.25 -15.73 -2.45
C GLY A 80 -24.69 -15.33 -2.80
N VAL A 81 -25.07 -15.51 -4.06
CA VAL A 81 -26.47 -15.47 -4.48
C VAL A 81 -26.82 -16.85 -5.01
N THR A 82 -27.81 -17.50 -4.40
CA THR A 82 -28.32 -18.80 -4.83
C THR A 82 -29.78 -18.61 -5.21
N ALA A 83 -30.14 -19.01 -6.42
CA ALA A 83 -31.54 -19.08 -6.83
C ALA A 83 -31.88 -20.54 -7.11
N ASN A 84 -32.99 -21.03 -6.58
CA ASN A 84 -33.54 -22.33 -6.99
C ASN A 84 -34.94 -22.14 -7.55
N VAL A 85 -35.27 -22.99 -8.50
CA VAL A 85 -36.56 -23.04 -9.18
C VAL A 85 -37.15 -24.41 -8.89
N ASN A 86 -38.40 -24.43 -8.47
CA ASN A 86 -39.15 -25.66 -8.24
C ASN A 86 -40.11 -25.92 -9.40
N GLN A 87 -39.64 -26.68 -10.37
CA GLN A 87 -40.38 -27.01 -11.58
C GLN A 87 -41.74 -27.67 -11.28
N TYR A 88 -41.84 -28.49 -10.24
CA TYR A 88 -43.08 -29.16 -9.85
C TYR A 88 -44.17 -28.17 -9.41
N SER A 89 -43.78 -27.13 -8.65
CA SER A 89 -44.68 -26.04 -8.27
C SER A 89 -45.02 -25.10 -9.44
N LEU A 90 -44.12 -24.94 -10.41
CA LEU A 90 -44.38 -24.12 -11.61
C LEU A 90 -45.33 -24.80 -12.60
N GLU A 91 -45.24 -26.12 -12.76
CA GLU A 91 -46.09 -26.88 -13.69
C GLU A 91 -47.55 -26.96 -13.24
N HIS A 92 -47.80 -26.87 -11.93
CA HIS A 92 -49.15 -26.93 -11.35
C HIS A 92 -49.63 -25.55 -10.86
N PHE A 93 -48.98 -24.46 -11.28
CA PHE A 93 -49.31 -23.10 -10.84
C PHE A 93 -50.73 -22.66 -11.22
N ASP A 94 -51.23 -23.16 -12.35
CA ASP A 94 -52.58 -22.85 -12.87
C ASP A 94 -53.65 -23.85 -12.38
N ASP A 95 -53.29 -24.84 -11.56
CA ASP A 95 -54.21 -25.83 -11.01
C ASP A 95 -54.80 -25.36 -9.67
N PRO A 96 -56.10 -24.98 -9.62
CA PRO A 96 -56.73 -24.45 -8.41
C PRO A 96 -56.89 -25.49 -7.28
N ASP A 97 -56.80 -26.78 -7.59
CA ASP A 97 -56.96 -27.87 -6.62
C ASP A 97 -55.61 -28.41 -6.10
N PHE A 98 -54.48 -27.87 -6.57
CA PHE A 98 -53.15 -28.33 -6.19
C PHE A 98 -52.67 -27.71 -4.85
N GLU A 99 -52.79 -28.48 -3.78
CA GLU A 99 -52.38 -28.07 -2.42
C GLU A 99 -50.85 -27.82 -2.27
N GLY A 100 -50.03 -28.34 -3.19
CA GLY A 100 -48.56 -28.29 -3.11
C GLY A 100 -47.96 -26.89 -3.28
N LEU A 101 -48.69 -25.95 -3.89
CA LEU A 101 -48.27 -24.55 -4.07
C LEU A 101 -48.10 -23.80 -2.74
N ASN A 102 -48.87 -24.18 -1.71
CA ASN A 102 -48.79 -23.55 -0.39
C ASN A 102 -47.57 -24.00 0.43
N PHE A 103 -46.97 -25.14 0.10
CA PHE A 103 -45.86 -25.73 0.86
C PHE A 103 -44.50 -25.57 0.17
N TYR A 104 -44.47 -25.46 -1.16
CA TYR A 104 -43.23 -25.36 -1.92
C TYR A 104 -43.28 -24.17 -2.89
N PRO A 105 -42.57 -23.07 -2.61
CA PRO A 105 -42.54 -21.93 -3.53
C PRO A 105 -41.89 -22.31 -4.87
N GLY A 106 -42.42 -21.77 -5.97
CA GLY A 106 -41.89 -22.01 -7.32
C GLY A 106 -40.49 -21.44 -7.56
N TYR A 107 -40.08 -20.43 -6.78
CA TYR A 107 -38.74 -19.87 -6.80
C TYR A 107 -38.30 -19.51 -5.38
N ASN A 108 -37.00 -19.64 -5.11
CA ASN A 108 -36.38 -19.11 -3.91
C ASN A 108 -35.03 -18.45 -4.26
N VAL A 109 -34.72 -17.34 -3.58
CA VAL A 109 -33.46 -16.62 -3.74
C VAL A 109 -32.85 -16.39 -2.37
N PHE A 110 -31.62 -16.83 -2.18
CA PHE A 110 -30.85 -16.67 -0.95
C PHE A 110 -29.62 -15.82 -1.21
N VAL A 111 -29.44 -14.79 -0.38
CA VAL A 111 -28.21 -14.00 -0.33
C VAL A 111 -27.47 -14.34 0.95
N THR A 112 -26.23 -14.81 0.82
CA THR A 112 -25.37 -15.13 1.97
C THR A 112 -24.30 -14.06 2.12
N LEU A 113 -24.25 -13.43 3.29
CA LEU A 113 -23.21 -12.46 3.66
C LEU A 113 -22.68 -12.77 5.07
N PRO A 114 -21.46 -13.32 5.21
CA PRO A 114 -20.87 -13.63 6.51
C PRO A 114 -20.57 -12.36 7.31
N LEU A 115 -21.11 -12.25 8.53
CA LEU A 115 -20.89 -11.10 9.41
C LEU A 115 -19.43 -10.92 9.86
N SER A 116 -18.63 -12.00 9.89
CA SER A 116 -17.18 -11.95 10.16
C SER A 116 -16.44 -11.01 9.21
N THR A 117 -16.97 -10.83 8.01
CA THR A 117 -16.48 -9.88 7.00
C THR A 117 -16.43 -8.44 7.51
N PHE A 118 -17.26 -8.04 8.48
CA PHE A 118 -17.23 -6.67 9.00
C PHE A 118 -16.19 -6.46 10.10
N PHE A 119 -15.78 -7.53 10.81
CA PHE A 119 -14.88 -7.43 11.95
C PHE A 119 -13.42 -7.76 11.59
N GLU A 120 -13.16 -8.78 10.78
CA GLU A 120 -11.79 -9.23 10.49
C GLU A 120 -11.10 -8.38 9.40
N ARG A 121 -11.88 -7.80 8.48
CA ARG A 121 -11.37 -7.11 7.29
C ARG A 121 -10.60 -5.82 7.57
N PRO A 122 -11.05 -4.93 8.48
CA PRO A 122 -10.29 -3.72 8.79
C PRO A 122 -8.87 -4.04 9.28
N HIS A 123 -8.72 -5.09 10.09
CA HIS A 123 -7.42 -5.53 10.60
C HIS A 123 -6.53 -6.10 9.49
N ALA A 124 -7.08 -6.98 8.63
CA ALA A 124 -6.34 -7.52 7.49
C ALA A 124 -5.89 -6.41 6.52
N LYS A 125 -6.75 -5.44 6.24
CA LYS A 125 -6.43 -4.29 5.39
C LYS A 125 -5.34 -3.42 6.01
N ARG A 126 -5.42 -3.12 7.30
CA ARG A 126 -4.38 -2.37 8.03
C ARG A 126 -3.04 -3.08 7.95
N ALA A 127 -2.99 -4.39 8.23
CA ALA A 127 -1.75 -5.16 8.11
C ALA A 127 -1.15 -5.12 6.69
N ALA A 128 -1.99 -5.13 5.66
CA ALA A 128 -1.53 -5.02 4.27
C ALA A 128 -0.97 -3.62 3.95
N ILE A 129 -1.59 -2.56 4.48
CA ILE A 129 -1.09 -1.18 4.35
C ILE A 129 0.29 -1.05 4.99
N GLU A 130 0.47 -1.55 6.22
CA GLU A 130 1.76 -1.52 6.92
C GLU A 130 2.86 -2.26 6.11
N ARG A 131 2.53 -3.41 5.50
CA ARG A 131 3.46 -4.12 4.61
C ARG A 131 3.81 -3.33 3.36
N TYR A 132 2.83 -2.66 2.76
CA TYR A 132 3.04 -1.78 1.61
C TYR A 132 3.94 -0.59 1.98
N GLU A 133 3.72 0.03 3.13
CA GLU A 133 4.58 1.10 3.64
C GLU A 133 6.01 0.59 3.91
N ALA A 134 6.15 -0.55 4.57
CA ALA A 134 7.45 -1.19 4.79
C ALA A 134 8.20 -1.50 3.49
N SER A 135 7.49 -1.89 2.42
CA SER A 135 8.10 -2.12 1.10
C SER A 135 8.60 -0.81 0.47
N GLN A 136 7.91 0.31 0.66
CA GLN A 136 8.37 1.62 0.21
C GLN A 136 9.60 2.07 1.00
N ASP A 137 9.61 1.83 2.31
CA ASP A 137 10.77 2.12 3.15
C ASP A 137 11.99 1.29 2.75
N ARG A 138 11.79 0.04 2.31
CA ARG A 138 12.85 -0.79 1.75
C ARG A 138 13.43 -0.21 0.45
N VAL A 139 12.59 0.30 -0.45
CA VAL A 139 13.03 1.05 -1.64
C VAL A 139 13.85 2.28 -1.23
N ASN A 140 13.39 3.03 -0.23
CA ASN A 140 14.07 4.22 0.27
C ASN A 140 15.44 3.91 0.90
N GLN A 141 15.54 2.82 1.66
CA GLN A 141 16.81 2.31 2.19
C GLN A 141 17.77 1.94 1.06
N LEU A 142 17.28 1.26 0.02
CA LEU A 142 18.10 0.91 -1.14
C LEU A 142 18.62 2.15 -1.87
N LYS A 143 17.78 3.19 -2.04
CA LYS A 143 18.19 4.47 -2.64
C LYS A 143 19.36 5.10 -1.88
N LEU A 144 19.27 5.13 -0.55
CA LEU A 144 20.33 5.65 0.31
C LEU A 144 21.62 4.85 0.19
N ALA A 145 21.54 3.52 0.28
CA ALA A 145 22.68 2.63 0.20
C ALA A 145 23.39 2.74 -1.15
N LEU A 146 22.64 2.68 -2.25
CA LEU A 146 23.20 2.75 -3.59
C LEU A 146 23.88 4.10 -3.86
N ARG A 147 23.25 5.20 -3.43
CA ARG A 147 23.86 6.53 -3.53
C ARG A 147 25.18 6.61 -2.76
N ALA A 148 25.20 6.15 -1.51
CA ALA A 148 26.40 6.16 -0.68
C ALA A 148 27.53 5.33 -1.30
N GLU A 149 27.20 4.16 -1.87
CA GLU A 149 28.16 3.29 -2.54
C GLU A 149 28.77 3.95 -3.79
N VAL A 150 27.93 4.47 -4.69
CA VAL A 150 28.38 5.11 -5.94
C VAL A 150 29.26 6.32 -5.66
N LEU A 151 28.84 7.19 -4.73
CA LEU A 151 29.62 8.37 -4.37
C LEU A 151 30.95 7.99 -3.70
N LYS A 152 30.97 6.93 -2.88
CA LYS A 152 32.21 6.42 -2.29
C LYS A 152 33.18 5.93 -3.36
N LEU A 153 32.71 5.11 -4.31
CA LEU A 153 33.53 4.58 -5.40
C LEU A 153 34.06 5.69 -6.30
N TYR A 154 33.22 6.67 -6.64
CA TYR A 154 33.63 7.83 -7.43
C TYR A 154 34.70 8.67 -6.72
N ASN A 155 34.51 8.96 -5.43
CA ASN A 155 35.49 9.71 -4.64
C ASN A 155 36.82 8.95 -4.50
N GLN A 156 36.79 7.63 -4.41
CA GLN A 156 37.99 6.80 -4.39
C GLN A 156 38.72 6.87 -5.75
N PHE A 157 37.99 6.67 -6.85
CA PHE A 157 38.53 6.79 -8.20
C PHE A 157 39.23 8.15 -8.41
N LYS A 158 38.55 9.25 -8.06
CA LYS A 158 39.10 10.60 -8.15
C LYS A 158 40.37 10.81 -7.32
N ARG A 159 40.45 10.17 -6.15
CA ARG A 159 41.63 10.23 -5.28
C ARG A 159 42.80 9.43 -5.85
N ASP A 160 42.54 8.31 -6.50
CA ASP A 160 43.59 7.45 -7.06
C ASP A 160 44.15 8.01 -8.39
N GLU A 161 43.43 8.93 -9.05
CA GLU A 161 43.88 9.67 -10.25
C GLU A 161 44.77 10.90 -9.96
N THR A 162 44.83 11.36 -8.71
CA THR A 162 45.64 12.53 -8.26
C THR A 162 46.91 12.13 -7.55
#